data_AF-R7HHE4-F1
#
_entry.id   AF-R7HHE4-F1
#
_cell.length_a   1.000
_cell.length_b   1.000
_cell.length_c   1.000
_cell.angle_alpha   90.00
_cell.angle_beta   90.00
_cell.angle_gamma   90.00
#
_symmetry.space_group_name_H-M   'P 1'
#
loop_
_entity.id
_entity.type
_entity.pdbx_description
1 polymer ?
#
loop_
_entity_poly.entity_id
_entity_poly.type
_entity_poly.pdbx_seq_one_letter_code
_entity_poly.pdbx_strand_id
1 'polypeptide(L)'
;MHSYVVEYLNENEFKKIERSLKKYNMLAYKKLIFDYVPSLRDGNFQGVVVSKNSKEGIVKYELKLPTDRMFSKVHGDIVLHYTLYENQKLIMLDTITPEEILSEGHQKELTTYKGVMVSKSHAERDMFKINLLNSMNKNGFLNISKRALIILSSIVLIVIAVIIYLLVK
;
A
#
# COMPACT_ATOMS: atom_id res chain seq x y z
N MET A 1 -29.89 1.27 15.48
CA MET A 1 -30.37 1.95 14.26
C MET A 1 -29.14 2.45 13.55
N HIS A 2 -28.81 1.92 12.36
CA HIS A 2 -27.66 2.44 11.61
C HIS A 2 -28.01 3.83 11.05
N SER A 3 -27.11 4.79 11.27
CA SER A 3 -27.34 6.20 10.94
C SER A 3 -27.16 6.49 9.44
N TYR A 4 -26.36 5.67 8.75
CA TYR A 4 -26.02 5.82 7.34
C TYR A 4 -26.26 4.53 6.55
N VAL A 5 -26.73 4.69 5.30
CA VAL A 5 -26.87 3.58 4.34
C VAL A 5 -25.57 3.43 3.57
N VAL A 6 -25.06 2.21 3.43
CA VAL A 6 -23.85 1.91 2.65
C VAL A 6 -24.27 1.19 1.37
N GLU A 7 -23.98 1.81 0.23
CA GLU A 7 -24.21 1.27 -1.11
C GLU A 7 -22.90 1.19 -1.89
N TYR A 8 -22.95 0.59 -3.07
CA TYR A 8 -21.81 0.44 -3.97
C TYR A 8 -22.05 1.27 -5.22
N LEU A 9 -21.05 2.00 -5.69
CA LEU A 9 -21.11 2.66 -7.00
C LEU A 9 -21.29 1.61 -8.11
N ASN A 10 -20.56 0.51 -8.01
CA ASN A 10 -20.71 -0.66 -8.87
C ASN A 10 -20.54 -1.94 -8.03
N GLU A 11 -21.67 -2.52 -7.63
CA GLU A 11 -21.68 -3.72 -6.77
C GLU A 11 -20.94 -4.91 -7.41
N ASN A 12 -21.05 -5.09 -8.72
CA ASN A 12 -20.44 -6.22 -9.41
C ASN A 12 -18.91 -6.14 -9.41
N GLU A 13 -18.35 -5.00 -9.79
CA GLU A 13 -16.89 -4.80 -9.78
C GLU A 13 -16.35 -4.83 -8.35
N PHE A 14 -17.03 -4.17 -7.42
CA PHE A 14 -16.62 -4.17 -6.01
C PHE A 14 -16.59 -5.59 -5.44
N LYS A 15 -17.60 -6.42 -5.69
CA LYS A 15 -17.62 -7.81 -5.22
C LYS A 15 -16.55 -8.69 -5.84
N LYS A 16 -16.13 -8.43 -7.09
CA LYS A 16 -14.99 -9.15 -7.71
C LYS A 16 -13.70 -8.84 -6.95
N ILE A 17 -13.45 -7.56 -6.71
CA ILE A 17 -12.30 -7.07 -5.96
C ILE A 17 -12.34 -7.58 -4.51
N GLU A 18 -13.49 -7.53 -3.85
CA GLU A 18 -13.70 -8.02 -2.48
C GLU A 18 -13.37 -9.53 -2.36
N ARG A 19 -13.79 -10.35 -3.33
CA ARG A 19 -13.48 -11.79 -3.35
C ARG A 19 -11.99 -12.04 -3.51
N SER A 20 -11.32 -11.26 -4.35
CA SER A 20 -9.85 -11.32 -4.50
C SER A 20 -9.14 -10.90 -3.22
N LEU A 21 -9.60 -9.80 -2.62
CA LEU A 21 -9.09 -9.32 -1.33
C LEU A 21 -9.24 -10.38 -0.25
N LYS A 22 -10.40 -11.04 -0.16
CA LYS A 22 -10.62 -12.17 0.76
C LYS A 22 -9.62 -13.30 0.56
N LYS A 23 -9.29 -13.64 -0.70
CA LYS A 23 -8.38 -14.76 -1.01
C LYS A 23 -6.91 -14.42 -0.72
N TYR A 24 -6.45 -13.24 -1.15
CA TYR A 24 -5.03 -12.89 -1.16
C TYR A 24 -4.61 -11.96 -0.01
N ASN A 25 -5.56 -11.25 0.60
CA ASN A 25 -5.31 -10.35 1.72
C ASN A 25 -6.42 -10.42 2.79
N MET A 26 -6.44 -11.55 3.51
CA MET A 26 -7.46 -11.81 4.53
C MET A 26 -7.47 -10.76 5.65
N LEU A 27 -6.32 -10.17 5.99
CA LEU A 27 -6.22 -9.15 7.04
C LEU A 27 -7.02 -7.89 6.66
N ALA A 28 -6.77 -7.35 5.47
CA ALA A 28 -7.49 -6.19 4.95
C ALA A 28 -8.99 -6.49 4.83
N TYR A 29 -9.35 -7.69 4.31
CA TYR A 29 -10.74 -8.11 4.17
C TYR A 29 -11.49 -8.14 5.50
N LYS A 30 -10.92 -8.80 6.53
CA LYS A 30 -11.55 -8.86 7.86
C LYS A 30 -11.76 -7.47 8.45
N LYS A 31 -10.75 -6.61 8.36
CA LYS A 31 -10.83 -5.24 8.89
C LYS A 31 -11.87 -4.40 8.15
N LEU A 32 -11.97 -4.53 6.83
CA LEU A 32 -13.01 -3.90 6.03
C LEU A 32 -14.42 -4.29 6.48
N ILE A 33 -14.69 -5.59 6.55
CA ILE A 33 -16.05 -6.10 6.79
C ILE A 33 -16.49 -5.99 8.26
N PHE A 34 -15.59 -6.27 9.20
CA PHE A 34 -15.95 -6.34 10.62
C PHE A 34 -15.80 -5.01 11.36
N ASP A 35 -14.88 -4.15 10.94
CA ASP A 35 -14.59 -2.90 11.67
C ASP A 35 -15.06 -1.69 10.87
N TYR A 36 -14.59 -1.53 9.63
CA TYR A 36 -14.81 -0.29 8.88
C TYR A 36 -16.23 -0.14 8.34
N VAL A 37 -16.79 -1.15 7.66
CA VAL A 37 -18.16 -1.05 7.11
C VAL A 37 -19.21 -0.82 8.22
N PRO A 38 -19.17 -1.50 9.38
CA PRO A 38 -20.04 -1.17 10.51
C PRO A 38 -19.80 0.24 11.06
N SER A 39 -18.54 0.65 11.24
CA SER A 39 -18.21 2.00 11.71
C SER A 39 -18.77 3.09 10.79
N LEU A 40 -18.70 2.88 9.47
CA LEU A 40 -19.26 3.78 8.47
C LEU A 40 -20.78 3.87 8.60
N ARG A 41 -21.48 2.74 8.78
CA ARG A 41 -22.95 2.70 9.01
C ARG A 41 -23.36 3.45 10.28
N ASP A 42 -22.50 3.45 11.28
CA ASP A 42 -22.75 4.14 12.55
C ASP A 42 -22.41 5.64 12.47
N GLY A 43 -21.82 6.10 11.37
CA GLY A 43 -21.49 7.51 11.11
C GLY A 43 -20.07 7.91 11.55
N ASN A 44 -19.20 6.94 11.85
CA ASN A 44 -17.79 7.18 12.13
C ASN A 44 -16.97 7.05 10.84
N PHE A 45 -16.72 8.18 10.17
CA PHE A 45 -15.96 8.23 8.93
C PHE A 45 -14.46 8.18 9.20
N GLN A 46 -13.80 7.14 8.70
CA GLN A 46 -12.37 6.92 8.89
C GLN A 46 -11.65 7.04 7.56
N GLY A 47 -10.52 7.74 7.54
CA GLY A 47 -9.69 7.91 6.36
C GLY A 47 -9.23 9.35 6.17
N VAL A 48 -8.59 9.60 5.03
CA VAL A 48 -8.12 10.93 4.62
C VAL A 48 -9.11 11.51 3.63
N VAL A 49 -9.51 12.78 3.82
CA VAL A 49 -10.37 13.49 2.86
C VAL A 49 -9.54 13.88 1.65
N VAL A 50 -9.90 13.36 0.48
CA VAL A 50 -9.23 13.65 -0.79
C VAL A 50 -9.86 14.84 -1.50
N SER A 51 -11.18 14.95 -1.42
CA SER A 51 -11.91 16.05 -2.03
C SER A 51 -13.20 16.35 -1.26
N LYS A 52 -13.58 17.63 -1.23
CA LYS A 52 -14.80 18.11 -0.59
C LYS A 52 -15.52 19.08 -1.51
N ASN A 53 -16.76 18.74 -1.88
CA ASN A 53 -17.66 19.65 -2.57
C ASN A 53 -18.73 20.15 -1.60
N SER A 54 -18.47 21.31 -0.99
CA SER A 54 -19.36 21.93 -0.01
C SER A 54 -20.72 22.36 -0.57
N LYS A 55 -20.86 22.52 -1.90
CA LYS A 55 -22.13 22.92 -2.52
C LYS A 55 -23.13 21.76 -2.59
N GLU A 56 -22.63 20.57 -2.82
CA GLU A 56 -23.45 19.35 -3.00
C GLU A 56 -23.44 18.45 -1.76
N GLY A 57 -22.64 18.77 -0.74
CA GLY A 57 -22.51 17.96 0.48
C GLY A 57 -21.81 16.63 0.22
N ILE A 58 -20.84 16.61 -0.71
CA ILE A 58 -20.12 15.41 -1.13
C ILE A 58 -18.69 15.46 -0.61
N VAL A 59 -18.26 14.41 0.09
CA VAL A 59 -16.89 14.28 0.61
C VAL A 59 -16.33 12.94 0.20
N LYS A 60 -15.19 12.93 -0.49
CA LYS A 60 -14.48 11.69 -0.87
C LYS A 60 -13.39 11.37 0.12
N TYR A 61 -13.33 10.10 0.50
CA TYR A 61 -12.38 9.57 1.47
C TYR A 61 -11.54 8.45 0.86
N GLU A 62 -10.29 8.42 1.31
CA GLU A 62 -9.37 7.31 1.11
C GLU A 62 -9.03 6.69 2.46
N LEU A 63 -9.42 5.43 2.64
CA LEU A 63 -9.17 4.66 3.85
C LEU A 63 -8.14 3.57 3.57
N LYS A 64 -6.94 3.75 4.10
CA LYS A 64 -5.86 2.75 4.02
C LYS A 64 -6.20 1.54 4.89
N LEU A 65 -6.32 0.38 4.26
CA LEU A 65 -6.54 -0.90 4.90
C LEU A 65 -5.21 -1.54 5.33
N PRO A 66 -5.19 -2.28 6.46
CA PRO A 66 -3.97 -2.94 6.92
C PRO A 66 -3.61 -4.10 6.01
N THR A 67 -2.36 -4.12 5.56
CA THR A 67 -1.81 -5.12 4.65
C THR A 67 -0.38 -5.47 5.05
N ASP A 68 0.14 -6.58 4.52
CA ASP A 68 1.55 -6.93 4.72
C ASP A 68 2.49 -5.90 4.10
N ARG A 69 3.62 -5.66 4.76
CA ARG A 69 4.60 -4.64 4.36
C ARG A 69 5.23 -4.97 3.02
N MET A 70 5.53 -6.24 2.72
CA MET A 70 6.10 -6.60 1.42
C MET A 70 5.07 -6.42 0.32
N PHE A 71 3.81 -6.81 0.55
CA PHE A 71 2.73 -6.56 -0.41
C PHE A 71 2.58 -5.07 -0.72
N SER A 72 2.48 -4.22 0.31
CA SER A 72 2.37 -2.77 0.18
C SER A 72 3.53 -2.16 -0.64
N LYS A 73 4.76 -2.65 -0.45
CA LYS A 73 5.92 -2.16 -1.19
C LYS A 73 6.00 -2.65 -2.64
N VAL A 74 5.42 -3.80 -2.95
CA VAL A 74 5.44 -4.36 -4.31
C VAL A 74 4.30 -3.81 -5.15
N HIS A 75 3.08 -3.84 -4.61
CA HIS A 75 1.82 -3.56 -5.31
C HIS A 75 1.19 -2.22 -4.95
N GLY A 76 1.64 -1.59 -3.87
CA GLY A 76 1.00 -0.40 -3.29
C GLY A 76 0.12 -0.75 -2.10
N ASP A 77 -0.24 0.28 -1.34
CA ASP A 77 -1.15 0.15 -0.21
C ASP A 77 -2.56 -0.22 -0.66
N ILE A 78 -3.24 -1.03 0.15
CA ILE A 78 -4.65 -1.34 -0.09
C ILE A 78 -5.47 -0.19 0.44
N VAL A 79 -6.21 0.51 -0.42
CA VAL A 79 -6.98 1.71 -0.05
C VAL A 79 -8.41 1.54 -0.53
N LEU A 80 -9.36 1.69 0.39
CA LEU A 80 -10.78 1.80 0.09
C LEU A 80 -11.09 3.25 -0.29
N HIS A 81 -11.68 3.43 -1.46
CA HIS A 81 -12.22 4.70 -1.93
C HIS A 81 -13.71 4.71 -1.66
N TYR A 82 -14.20 5.70 -0.93
CA TYR A 82 -15.63 5.87 -0.70
C TYR A 82 -16.04 7.33 -0.66
N THR A 83 -17.28 7.57 -1.05
CA THR A 83 -17.89 8.90 -1.12
C THR A 83 -19.01 9.01 -0.10
N LEU A 84 -18.98 10.05 0.72
CA LEU A 84 -20.04 10.43 1.65
C LEU A 84 -20.94 11.49 1.01
N TYR A 85 -22.23 11.20 0.95
CA TYR A 85 -23.29 12.15 0.63
C TYR A 85 -24.01 12.56 1.92
N GLU A 86 -23.59 13.69 2.49
CA GLU A 86 -24.06 14.16 3.80
C GLU A 86 -25.58 14.39 3.81
N ASN A 87 -26.11 14.96 2.71
CA ASN A 87 -27.54 15.28 2.56
C ASN A 87 -28.45 14.05 2.59
N GLN A 88 -27.96 12.92 2.05
CA GLN A 88 -28.74 11.70 1.90
C GLN A 88 -28.43 10.67 2.98
N LYS A 89 -27.46 10.95 3.87
CA LYS A 89 -26.89 9.97 4.80
C LYS A 89 -26.48 8.67 4.09
N LEU A 90 -25.93 8.82 2.89
CA LEU A 90 -25.51 7.74 2.01
C LEU A 90 -23.99 7.69 1.93
N ILE A 91 -23.44 6.49 2.03
CA ILE A 91 -22.02 6.21 1.84
C ILE A 91 -21.92 5.28 0.64
N MET A 92 -21.23 5.73 -0.39
CA MET A 92 -21.03 4.98 -1.62
C MET A 92 -19.60 4.43 -1.65
N LEU A 93 -19.47 3.11 -1.63
CA LEU A 93 -18.19 2.43 -1.79
C LEU A 93 -17.86 2.40 -3.29
N ASP A 94 -16.76 3.07 -3.65
CA ASP A 94 -16.40 3.27 -5.05
C ASP A 94 -15.56 2.08 -5.55
N THR A 95 -14.39 1.88 -4.96
CA THR A 95 -13.45 0.81 -5.35
C THR A 95 -12.39 0.57 -4.28
N ILE A 96 -11.54 -0.46 -4.47
CA ILE A 96 -10.36 -0.73 -3.65
C ILE A 96 -9.13 -0.79 -4.55
N THR A 97 -8.16 0.09 -4.31
CA THR A 97 -6.85 0.03 -4.98
C THR A 97 -5.89 -0.85 -4.18
N PRO A 98 -4.90 -1.51 -4.82
CA PRO A 98 -4.61 -1.54 -6.27
C PRO A 98 -5.55 -2.47 -7.05
N GLU A 99 -6.28 -1.93 -8.02
CA GLU A 99 -7.30 -2.68 -8.78
C GLU A 99 -6.68 -3.74 -9.69
N GLU A 100 -5.49 -3.50 -10.23
CA GLU A 100 -4.85 -4.36 -11.23
C GLU A 100 -4.63 -5.79 -10.69
N ILE A 101 -3.88 -5.92 -9.59
CA ILE A 101 -3.59 -7.21 -8.95
C ILE A 101 -4.83 -7.86 -8.36
N LEU A 102 -5.77 -7.06 -7.84
CA LEU A 102 -7.01 -7.59 -7.25
C LEU A 102 -7.96 -8.12 -8.34
N SER A 103 -8.12 -7.39 -9.44
CA SER A 103 -8.92 -7.83 -10.59
C SER A 103 -8.31 -9.04 -11.27
N GLU A 104 -7.00 -9.03 -11.47
CA GLU A 104 -6.28 -10.18 -12.02
C GLU A 104 -6.42 -11.41 -11.12
N GLY A 105 -6.24 -11.24 -9.81
CA GLY A 105 -6.38 -12.34 -8.87
C GLY A 105 -7.78 -12.94 -8.79
N HIS A 106 -8.80 -12.15 -9.12
CA HIS A 106 -10.16 -12.65 -9.28
C HIS A 106 -10.30 -13.51 -10.55
N GLN A 107 -9.74 -13.05 -11.67
CA GLN A 107 -9.83 -13.74 -12.96
C GLN A 107 -8.97 -15.01 -13.02
N LYS A 108 -7.79 -14.98 -12.42
CA LYS A 108 -6.78 -16.03 -12.48
C LYS A 108 -6.13 -16.21 -11.12
N GLU A 109 -5.87 -17.45 -10.74
CA GLU A 109 -5.14 -17.73 -9.51
C GLU A 109 -3.71 -17.18 -9.57
N LEU A 110 -3.37 -16.29 -8.64
CA LEU A 110 -2.04 -15.71 -8.51
C LEU A 110 -1.06 -16.73 -7.94
N THR A 111 0.19 -16.66 -8.39
CA THR A 111 1.28 -17.44 -7.84
C THR A 111 1.97 -16.65 -6.72
N THR A 112 2.68 -17.36 -5.85
CA THR A 112 3.48 -16.76 -4.78
C THR A 112 4.95 -16.87 -5.11
N TYR A 113 5.72 -15.80 -4.87
CA TYR A 113 7.17 -15.78 -4.94
C TYR A 113 7.73 -15.21 -3.65
N LYS A 114 8.56 -15.99 -2.95
CA LYS A 114 9.12 -15.63 -1.64
C LYS A 114 8.07 -15.15 -0.63
N GLY A 115 6.89 -15.76 -0.66
CA GLY A 115 5.76 -15.44 0.24
C GLY A 115 4.91 -14.24 -0.18
N VAL A 116 5.18 -13.60 -1.32
CA VAL A 116 4.41 -12.46 -1.84
C VAL A 116 3.67 -12.87 -3.10
N MET A 117 2.42 -12.43 -3.25
CA MET A 117 1.62 -12.65 -4.46
C MET A 117 2.21 -11.89 -5.65
N VAL A 118 2.22 -12.52 -6.82
CA VAL A 118 2.80 -11.96 -8.05
C VAL A 118 1.74 -11.91 -9.14
N SER A 119 1.66 -10.76 -9.83
CA SER A 119 0.80 -10.61 -11.01
C SER A 119 1.26 -11.56 -12.12
N LYS A 120 0.34 -12.08 -12.94
CA LYS A 120 0.75 -12.82 -14.15
C LYS A 120 1.15 -11.85 -15.26
N SER A 121 0.48 -10.70 -15.34
CA SER A 121 0.77 -9.66 -16.33
C SER A 121 2.15 -9.02 -16.15
N HIS A 122 2.63 -8.87 -14.90
CA HIS A 122 3.89 -8.19 -14.58
C HIS A 122 4.79 -9.00 -13.65
N ALA A 123 4.81 -10.33 -13.83
CA ALA A 123 5.53 -11.25 -12.95
C ALA A 123 7.00 -10.88 -12.75
N GLU A 124 7.72 -10.57 -13.83
CA GLU A 124 9.14 -10.21 -13.78
C GLU A 124 9.39 -8.93 -12.97
N ARG A 125 8.55 -7.91 -13.16
CA ARG A 125 8.63 -6.64 -12.43
C ARG A 125 8.41 -6.84 -10.94
N ASP A 126 7.42 -7.65 -10.58
CA ASP A 126 7.09 -7.93 -9.19
C ASP A 126 8.18 -8.76 -8.52
N MET A 127 8.69 -9.79 -9.20
CA MET A 127 9.84 -10.58 -8.73
C MET A 127 11.09 -9.72 -8.54
N PHE A 128 11.35 -8.79 -9.46
CA PHE A 128 12.45 -7.83 -9.34
C PHE A 128 12.28 -6.96 -8.08
N LYS A 129 11.10 -6.36 -7.86
CA LYS A 129 10.82 -5.57 -6.65
C LYS A 129 11.00 -6.40 -5.38
N ILE A 130 10.49 -7.63 -5.35
CA ILE A 130 10.63 -8.54 -4.21
C ILE A 130 12.11 -8.85 -3.95
N ASN A 131 12.90 -9.11 -4.99
CA ASN A 131 14.33 -9.38 -4.86
C ASN A 131 15.10 -8.17 -4.34
N LEU A 132 14.80 -6.98 -4.86
CA LEU A 132 15.39 -5.73 -4.42
C LEU A 132 15.06 -5.42 -2.95
N LEU A 133 13.80 -5.55 -2.55
CA LEU A 133 13.39 -5.33 -1.15
C LEU A 133 14.05 -6.34 -0.20
N ASN A 134 14.16 -7.60 -0.63
CA ASN A 134 14.82 -8.63 0.16
C ASN A 134 16.33 -8.37 0.30
N SER A 135 17.02 -7.91 -0.75
CA SER A 135 18.45 -7.58 -0.65
C SER A 135 18.68 -6.37 0.26
N MET A 136 17.84 -5.33 0.13
CA MET A 136 17.87 -4.16 1.01
C MET A 136 17.62 -4.51 2.48
N ASN A 137 16.64 -5.37 2.78
CA ASN A 137 16.32 -5.75 4.16
C ASN A 137 17.36 -6.66 4.79
N LYS A 138 18.03 -7.52 4.01
CA LYS A 138 19.05 -8.42 4.56
C LYS A 138 20.33 -7.66 4.95
N ASN A 139 20.87 -6.83 4.07
CA ASN A 139 22.20 -6.22 4.29
C ASN A 139 22.34 -4.76 3.80
N GLY A 140 21.24 -4.10 3.40
CA GLY A 140 21.30 -2.83 2.67
C GLY A 140 21.86 -3.00 1.24
N PHE A 141 21.60 -2.02 0.37
CA PHE A 141 22.09 -2.02 -1.03
C PHE A 141 23.62 -2.17 -1.12
N LEU A 142 24.32 -1.68 -0.09
CA LEU A 142 25.75 -1.83 0.10
C LEU A 142 25.98 -2.74 1.29
N ASN A 143 26.17 -4.04 1.05
CA ASN A 143 26.63 -5.00 2.06
C ASN A 143 28.13 -4.77 2.36
N ILE A 144 28.49 -3.55 2.75
CA ILE A 144 29.86 -3.18 3.12
C ILE A 144 30.04 -3.61 4.56
N SER A 145 30.95 -4.56 4.80
CA SER A 145 31.29 -4.98 6.16
C SER A 145 31.73 -3.78 7.01
N LYS A 146 31.45 -3.79 8.32
CA LYS A 146 31.92 -2.73 9.24
C LYS A 146 33.43 -2.50 9.11
N ARG A 147 34.21 -3.56 8.84
CA ARG A 147 35.66 -3.49 8.60
C ARG A 147 35.98 -2.69 7.34
N ALA A 148 35.30 -2.96 6.22
CA ALA A 148 35.50 -2.23 4.98
C ALA A 148 35.11 -0.75 5.11
N LEU A 149 34.04 -0.44 5.86
CA LEU A 149 33.63 0.95 6.12
C LEU A 149 34.69 1.72 6.94
N ILE A 150 35.26 1.09 7.96
CA ILE A 150 36.34 1.68 8.77
C ILE A 150 37.58 1.94 7.90
N ILE A 151 37.97 0.98 7.06
CA ILE A 151 39.11 1.12 6.15
C ILE A 151 38.88 2.28 5.17
N LEU A 152 37.71 2.35 4.52
CA LEU A 152 37.36 3.45 3.63
C LEU A 152 37.40 4.81 4.33
N SER A 153 36.84 4.90 5.55
CA SER A 153 36.87 6.16 6.32
C SER A 153 38.29 6.59 6.66
N SER A 154 39.17 5.64 6.96
CA SER A 154 40.58 5.89 7.30
C SER A 154 41.35 6.39 6.08
N ILE A 155 41.11 5.79 4.91
CA ILE A 155 41.71 6.24 3.64
C ILE A 155 41.26 7.67 3.32
N VAL A 156 39.98 7.99 3.47
CA VAL A 156 39.45 9.34 3.22
C VAL A 156 40.11 10.36 4.16
N LEU A 157 40.26 10.04 5.44
CA LEU A 157 40.95 10.91 6.40
C LEU A 157 42.42 11.16 6.02
N ILE A 158 43.13 10.13 5.57
CA ILE A 158 44.53 10.25 5.11
C ILE A 158 44.61 11.16 3.89
N VAL A 159 43.72 10.97 2.91
CA VAL A 159 43.67 11.81 1.70
C VAL A 159 43.41 13.28 2.07
N ILE A 160 42.46 13.54 2.97
CA ILE A 160 42.18 14.90 3.46
C ILE A 160 43.41 15.51 4.15
N ALA A 161 44.08 14.74 5.02
CA ALA A 161 45.29 15.21 5.71
C ALA A 161 46.43 15.55 4.74
N VAL A 162 46.62 14.75 3.68
CA VAL A 162 47.61 15.01 2.63
C VAL A 162 47.25 16.27 1.84
N ILE A 163 45.98 16.47 1.49
CA ILE A 163 45.53 17.68 0.79
C ILE A 163 45.77 18.93 1.66
N ILE A 164 45.43 18.88 2.95
CA ILE A 164 45.68 19.99 3.88
C ILE A 164 47.18 20.28 4.00
N TYR A 165 48.01 19.24 4.14
CA TYR A 165 49.47 19.41 4.20
C TYR A 165 50.03 20.08 2.94
N LEU A 166 49.54 19.71 1.75
CA LEU A 166 49.93 20.32 0.49
C LEU A 166 49.46 21.77 0.31
N LEU A 167 48.39 22.18 1.01
CA LEU A 167 47.87 23.56 0.96
C LEU A 167 48.55 24.50 1.98
N VAL A 168 49.05 23.97 3.09
CA VAL A 168 49.70 24.74 4.16
C VAL A 168 51.21 24.90 3.93
N LYS A 169 51.80 24.07 3.07
CA LYS A 169 53.21 24.15 2.65
C LYS A 169 53.36 25.06 1.42
#